data_AF-A0A530QT25-F1
#
_entry.id   AF-A0A530QT25-F1
#
_cell.length_a   1.000
_cell.length_b   1.000
_cell.length_c   1.000
_cell.angle_alpha   90.00
_cell.angle_beta   90.00
_cell.angle_gamma   90.00
#
_symmetry.space_group_name_H-M   'P 1'
#
loop_
_entity.id
_entity.type
_entity.pdbx_description
1 polymer ?
#
loop_
_entity_poly.entity_id
_entity_poly.type
_entity_poly.pdbx_seq_one_letter_code
_entity_poly.pdbx_strand_id
1 'polypeptide(L)'
;NIGKMLDPIADKLLVATCLLLLAADTDRHAGIAGWSLWAAIIILCREILVSGLREYLAALKVSVPVTQLAKWKTTIQMVAIAFLLAGPAGDKIFPLTTQTGLVLLWIAALVTLYTGYDYFRAGLKHIMDE
;
A
#
# COMPACT_ATOMS: atom_id res chain seq x y z
N ASN A 1 25.22 3.93 -8.48
CA ASN A 1 24.37 2.84 -9.00
C ASN A 1 22.93 3.30 -9.11
N ILE A 2 22.55 3.78 -10.28
CA ILE A 2 21.19 4.27 -10.59
C ILE A 2 20.11 3.21 -10.27
N GLY A 3 20.41 1.91 -10.50
CA GLY A 3 19.50 0.81 -10.17
C GLY A 3 18.99 0.80 -8.73
N LYS A 4 19.88 0.98 -7.73
CA LYS A 4 19.48 1.01 -6.31
C LYS A 4 18.54 2.16 -5.94
N MET A 5 18.55 3.24 -6.73
CA MET A 5 17.63 4.37 -6.56
C MET A 5 16.28 4.11 -7.24
N LEU A 6 16.28 3.34 -8.33
CA LEU A 6 15.09 3.00 -9.10
C LEU A 6 14.24 1.90 -8.44
N ASP A 7 14.84 0.93 -7.73
CA ASP A 7 14.11 -0.19 -7.13
C ASP A 7 12.93 0.27 -6.24
N PRO A 8 13.10 1.22 -5.30
CA PRO A 8 12.00 1.67 -4.43
C PRO A 8 10.93 2.50 -5.15
N ILE A 9 11.24 3.02 -6.35
CA ILE A 9 10.30 3.75 -7.20
C ILE A 9 9.47 2.76 -8.00
N ALA A 10 10.13 1.74 -8.58
CA ALA A 10 9.48 0.67 -9.32
C ALA A 10 8.48 -0.09 -8.45
N ASP A 11 8.84 -0.40 -7.20
CA ASP A 11 7.94 -1.10 -6.26
C ASP A 11 6.63 -0.34 -6.03
N LYS A 12 6.69 0.99 -5.85
CA LYS A 12 5.50 1.82 -5.61
C LYS A 12 4.66 1.96 -6.88
N LEU A 13 5.31 2.13 -8.03
CA LEU A 13 4.62 2.20 -9.31
C LEU A 13 3.89 0.89 -9.61
N LEU A 14 4.54 -0.25 -9.41
CA LEU A 14 3.94 -1.58 -9.58
C LEU A 14 2.66 -1.71 -8.76
N VAL A 15 2.76 -1.45 -7.45
CA VAL A 15 1.64 -1.50 -6.53
C VAL A 15 0.51 -0.56 -6.95
N ALA A 16 0.85 0.70 -7.27
CA ALA A 16 -0.13 1.70 -7.64
C ALA A 16 -0.87 1.33 -8.92
N THR A 17 -0.14 0.86 -9.93
CA THR A 17 -0.72 0.38 -11.19
C THR A 17 -1.60 -0.84 -10.98
N CYS A 18 -1.17 -1.81 -10.16
CA CYS A 18 -2.00 -2.97 -9.84
C CYS A 18 -3.33 -2.57 -9.18
N LEU A 19 -3.29 -1.68 -8.18
CA LEU A 19 -4.50 -1.22 -7.50
C LEU A 19 -5.42 -0.44 -8.44
N LEU A 20 -4.87 0.41 -9.32
CA LEU A 20 -5.65 1.16 -10.30
C LEU A 20 -6.31 0.24 -11.33
N LEU A 21 -5.59 -0.76 -11.84
CA LEU A 21 -6.15 -1.74 -12.77
C LEU A 21 -7.26 -2.56 -12.12
N LEU A 22 -7.06 -3.01 -10.87
CA LEU A 22 -8.06 -3.76 -10.10
C LEU A 22 -9.28 -2.89 -9.74
N ALA A 23 -9.12 -1.58 -9.58
CA ALA A 23 -10.21 -0.64 -9.36
C ALA A 23 -10.97 -0.31 -10.66
N ALA A 24 -10.27 -0.26 -11.80
CA ALA A 24 -10.87 -0.01 -13.12
C ALA A 24 -11.64 -1.22 -13.66
N ASP A 25 -11.28 -2.43 -13.23
CA ASP A 25 -11.94 -3.68 -13.64
C ASP A 25 -13.23 -3.94 -12.85
N THR A 26 -14.23 -3.05 -13.04
CA THR A 26 -15.54 -3.14 -12.40
C THR A 26 -16.45 -4.25 -12.93
N ASP A 27 -16.14 -4.84 -14.09
CA ASP A 27 -16.96 -5.89 -14.73
C ASP A 27 -16.72 -7.29 -14.15
N ARG A 28 -15.52 -7.55 -13.62
CA ARG A 28 -15.28 -8.78 -12.88
C ARG A 28 -15.96 -8.66 -11.52
N HIS A 29 -16.71 -9.68 -11.11
CA HIS A 29 -17.20 -9.85 -9.72
C HIS A 29 -16.07 -9.93 -8.66
N ALA A 30 -14.82 -9.73 -9.08
CA ALA A 30 -13.60 -9.71 -8.30
C ALA A 30 -12.83 -8.38 -8.35
N GLY A 31 -13.36 -7.36 -9.06
CA GLY A 31 -12.79 -6.02 -9.04
C GLY A 31 -12.88 -5.38 -7.64
N ILE A 32 -12.05 -4.36 -7.40
CA ILE A 32 -12.14 -3.52 -6.21
C ILE A 32 -13.29 -2.53 -6.43
N ALA A 33 -14.53 -3.04 -6.45
CA ALA A 33 -15.73 -2.25 -6.63
C ALA A 33 -16.41 -1.92 -5.28
N GLY A 34 -17.19 -0.84 -5.26
CA GLY A 34 -17.96 -0.44 -4.07
C GLY A 34 -17.08 -0.06 -2.88
N TRP A 35 -17.30 -0.69 -1.74
CA TRP A 35 -16.67 -0.30 -0.47
C TRP A 35 -15.15 -0.54 -0.44
N SER A 36 -14.67 -1.58 -1.12
CA SER A 36 -13.24 -1.93 -1.12
C SER A 36 -12.37 -0.93 -1.88
N LEU A 37 -12.97 -0.07 -2.72
CA LEU A 37 -12.25 1.02 -3.41
C LEU A 37 -11.58 1.96 -2.41
N TRP A 38 -12.21 2.19 -1.26
CA TRP A 38 -11.65 2.98 -0.18
C TRP A 38 -10.34 2.40 0.35
N ALA A 39 -10.22 1.08 0.45
CA ALA A 39 -8.97 0.44 0.88
C ALA A 39 -7.82 0.73 -0.10
N ALA A 40 -8.09 0.63 -1.41
CA ALA A 40 -7.10 0.95 -2.44
C ALA A 40 -6.70 2.44 -2.41
N ILE A 41 -7.67 3.35 -2.27
CA ILE A 41 -7.43 4.80 -2.15
C ILE A 41 -6.57 5.09 -0.91
N ILE A 42 -6.91 4.53 0.25
CA ILE A 42 -6.16 4.70 1.50
C ILE A 42 -4.70 4.29 1.31
N ILE A 43 -4.47 3.12 0.70
CA ILE A 43 -3.13 2.60 0.44
C ILE A 43 -2.35 3.57 -0.47
N LEU A 44 -2.94 3.95 -1.61
CA LEU A 44 -2.32 4.86 -2.60
C LEU A 44 -1.96 6.22 -1.98
N CYS A 45 -2.92 6.89 -1.34
CA CYS A 45 -2.71 8.20 -0.72
C CYS A 45 -1.60 8.13 0.33
N ARG A 46 -1.60 7.10 1.18
CA ARG A 46 -0.57 6.94 2.21
C ARG A 46 0.79 6.66 1.60
N GLU A 47 0.89 5.81 0.58
CA GLU A 47 2.18 5.51 -0.06
C GLU A 47 2.83 6.76 -0.64
N ILE A 48 2.06 7.66 -1.24
CA ILE A 48 2.56 8.95 -1.73
C ILE A 48 2.94 9.86 -0.55
N LEU A 49 2.04 10.04 0.42
CA LEU A 49 2.24 10.96 1.55
C LEU A 49 3.47 10.60 2.38
N VAL A 50 3.59 9.33 2.81
CA VAL A 50 4.72 8.90 3.65
C VAL A 50 6.03 8.91 2.86
N SER A 51 5.98 8.70 1.53
CA SER A 51 7.16 8.84 0.69
C SER A 51 7.66 10.28 0.65
N GLY A 52 6.77 11.24 0.40
CA GLY A 52 7.11 12.66 0.39
C GLY A 52 7.58 13.16 1.75
N LEU A 53 6.92 12.75 2.83
CA LEU A 53 7.34 13.10 4.19
C LEU A 53 8.74 12.55 4.51
N ARG A 54 9.03 11.30 4.12
CA ARG A 54 10.34 10.70 4.37
C ARG A 54 11.44 11.40 3.57
N GLU A 55 11.15 11.81 2.34
CA GLU A 55 12.07 12.57 1.51
C GLU A 55 12.36 13.96 2.11
N TYR A 56 11.32 14.66 2.57
CA TYR A 56 11.45 15.92 3.28
C TYR A 56 12.29 15.80 4.56
N LEU A 57 11.98 14.83 5.41
CA LEU A 57 12.74 14.61 6.66
C LEU A 57 14.19 14.18 6.41
N ALA A 58 14.43 13.42 5.33
CA ALA A 58 15.79 13.06 4.92
C ALA A 58 16.61 14.30 4.52
N ALA A 59 16.00 15.31 3.88
CA ALA A 59 16.66 16.58 3.59
C ALA A 59 17.04 17.35 4.86
N LEU A 60 16.25 17.22 5.93
CA LEU A 60 16.53 17.78 7.27
C LEU A 60 17.47 16.92 8.12
N LYS A 61 18.03 15.82 7.58
CA LYS A 61 18.87 14.83 8.31
C LYS A 61 18.18 14.19 9.53
N VAL A 62 16.85 14.21 9.57
CA VAL A 62 16.05 13.53 10.60
C VAL A 62 15.68 12.14 10.10
N SER A 63 16.19 11.10 10.77
CA SER A 63 15.85 9.72 10.44
C SER A 63 14.69 9.23 11.30
N VAL A 64 13.55 8.93 10.66
CA VAL A 64 12.43 8.26 11.34
C VAL A 64 12.58 6.74 11.16
N PRO A 65 12.80 5.98 12.25
CA PRO A 65 13.03 4.54 12.16
C PRO A 65 11.82 3.80 11.58
N VAL A 66 12.09 2.81 10.74
CA VAL A 66 11.05 1.97 10.13
C VAL A 66 10.56 0.95 11.16
N THR A 67 9.27 0.99 11.48
CA THR A 67 8.66 0.01 12.38
C THR A 67 8.59 -1.37 11.72
N GLN A 68 8.65 -2.44 12.51
CA GLN A 68 8.50 -3.81 12.00
C GLN A 68 7.13 -4.01 11.32
N LEU A 69 6.08 -3.33 11.82
CA LEU A 69 4.75 -3.32 11.22
C LEU A 69 4.77 -2.76 9.79
N ALA A 70 5.58 -1.73 9.54
CA ALA A 70 5.75 -1.15 8.22
C ALA A 70 6.48 -2.08 7.23
N LYS A 71 7.25 -3.06 7.73
CA LYS A 71 7.87 -4.10 6.88
C LYS A 71 6.87 -5.17 6.47
N TRP A 72 6.01 -5.62 7.39
CA TRP A 72 4.97 -6.61 7.09
C TRP A 72 3.87 -6.08 6.18
N LYS A 73 3.62 -4.76 6.19
CA LYS A 73 2.59 -4.13 5.34
C LYS A 73 2.75 -4.50 3.86
N THR A 74 3.99 -4.48 3.35
CA THR A 74 4.26 -4.69 1.91
C THR A 74 4.04 -6.13 1.54
N THR A 75 4.42 -7.07 2.41
CA THR A 75 4.12 -8.50 2.22
C THR A 75 2.62 -8.73 2.15
N ILE A 76 1.85 -8.19 3.09
CA ILE A 76 0.39 -8.38 3.12
C ILE A 76 -0.25 -7.80 1.85
N GLN A 77 0.20 -6.63 1.43
CA GLN A 77 -0.31 -5.93 0.25
C GLN A 77 0.03 -6.65 -1.06
N MET A 78 1.26 -7.14 -1.22
CA MET A 78 1.66 -7.93 -2.39
C MET A 78 0.89 -9.24 -2.49
N VAL A 79 0.68 -9.92 -1.35
CA VAL A 79 -0.15 -11.12 -1.29
C VAL A 79 -1.60 -10.78 -1.65
N ALA A 80 -2.17 -9.71 -1.08
CA ALA A 80 -3.52 -9.27 -1.42
C ALA A 80 -3.69 -9.05 -2.94
N ILE A 81 -2.75 -8.31 -3.56
CA ILE A 81 -2.76 -8.05 -5.00
C ILE A 81 -2.65 -9.36 -5.80
N ALA A 82 -1.81 -10.32 -5.39
CA ALA A 82 -1.69 -11.60 -6.09
C ALA A 82 -3.02 -12.39 -6.09
N PHE A 83 -3.72 -12.44 -4.95
CA PHE A 83 -5.03 -13.08 -4.85
C PHE A 83 -6.09 -12.35 -5.70
N LEU A 84 -6.09 -11.01 -5.68
CA LEU A 84 -7.04 -10.21 -6.46
C LEU A 84 -6.79 -10.32 -7.97
N LEU A 85 -5.53 -10.39 -8.40
CA LEU A 85 -5.18 -10.62 -9.80
C LEU A 85 -5.57 -12.01 -10.31
N ALA A 86 -5.50 -13.03 -9.46
CA ALA A 86 -6.02 -14.35 -9.79
C ALA A 86 -7.55 -14.33 -9.98
N GLY A 87 -8.25 -13.56 -9.15
CA GLY A 87 -9.65 -13.19 -9.35
C GLY A 87 -10.59 -14.40 -9.58
N PRO A 88 -11.56 -14.30 -10.50
CA PRO A 88 -12.54 -15.38 -10.72
C PRO A 88 -11.91 -16.65 -11.30
N ALA A 89 -10.75 -16.55 -11.95
CA ALA A 89 -10.01 -17.71 -12.42
C ALA A 89 -9.38 -18.47 -11.24
N GLY A 90 -8.88 -17.75 -10.24
CA GLY A 90 -8.42 -18.31 -8.98
C GLY A 90 -9.54 -18.96 -8.17
N ASP A 91 -10.73 -18.35 -8.13
CA ASP A 91 -11.91 -18.91 -7.44
C ASP A 91 -12.34 -20.28 -7.98
N LYS A 92 -12.07 -20.57 -9.26
CA LYS A 92 -12.34 -21.89 -9.88
C LYS A 92 -11.39 -22.98 -9.37
N ILE A 93 -10.19 -22.63 -8.92
CA ILE A 93 -9.18 -23.56 -8.43
C ILE A 93 -9.29 -23.68 -6.90
N PHE A 94 -9.35 -22.53 -6.23
CA PHE A 94 -9.50 -22.43 -4.78
C PHE A 94 -10.67 -21.48 -4.46
N PRO A 95 -11.79 -22.00 -3.93
CA PRO A 95 -12.92 -21.18 -3.55
C PRO A 95 -12.49 -20.08 -2.56
N LEU A 96 -13.04 -18.88 -2.70
CA LEU A 96 -12.76 -17.71 -1.83
C LEU A 96 -11.41 -17.03 -2.08
N THR A 97 -10.74 -17.28 -3.20
CA THR A 97 -9.49 -16.59 -3.59
C THR A 97 -9.70 -15.07 -3.62
N THR A 98 -10.76 -14.63 -4.29
CA THR A 98 -11.09 -13.20 -4.41
C THR A 98 -11.41 -12.57 -3.05
N GLN A 99 -12.23 -13.24 -2.22
CA GLN A 99 -12.58 -12.74 -0.89
C GLN A 99 -11.36 -12.63 0.03
N THR A 100 -10.46 -13.62 -0.04
CA THR A 100 -9.20 -13.60 0.70
C THR A 100 -8.35 -12.40 0.28
N GLY A 101 -8.24 -12.13 -1.02
CA GLY A 101 -7.57 -10.95 -1.55
C GLY A 101 -8.15 -9.63 -1.02
N LEU A 102 -9.48 -9.50 -0.99
CA LEU A 102 -10.16 -8.31 -0.47
C LEU A 102 -9.95 -8.13 1.05
N VAL A 103 -10.03 -9.20 1.83
CA VAL A 103 -9.76 -9.16 3.28
C VAL A 103 -8.33 -8.73 3.54
N LEU A 104 -7.36 -9.32 2.82
CA LEU A 104 -5.95 -8.94 2.94
C LEU A 104 -5.71 -7.49 2.50
N LEU A 105 -6.42 -6.99 1.49
CA LEU A 105 -6.35 -5.59 1.07
C LEU A 105 -6.82 -4.63 2.18
N TRP A 106 -7.92 -4.96 2.85
CA TRP A 106 -8.40 -4.17 4.00
C TRP A 106 -7.43 -4.22 5.18
N ILE A 107 -6.86 -5.39 5.48
CA ILE A 107 -5.82 -5.52 6.50
C ILE A 107 -4.61 -4.65 6.12
N ALA A 108 -4.17 -4.70 4.86
CA ALA A 108 -3.09 -3.86 4.36
C ALA A 108 -3.42 -2.37 4.52
N ALA A 109 -4.65 -1.94 4.21
CA ALA A 109 -5.09 -0.56 4.36
C ALA A 109 -5.05 -0.09 5.82
N LEU A 110 -5.52 -0.92 6.76
CA LEU A 110 -5.49 -0.59 8.20
C LEU A 110 -4.06 -0.49 8.74
N VAL A 111 -3.20 -1.45 8.41
CA VAL A 111 -1.77 -1.41 8.78
C VAL A 111 -1.10 -0.18 8.17
N THR A 112 -1.48 0.15 6.93
CA THR A 112 -0.95 1.31 6.20
C THR A 112 -1.35 2.63 6.86
N LEU A 113 -2.60 2.75 7.33
CA LEU A 113 -3.07 3.91 8.11
C LEU A 113 -2.33 4.04 9.43
N TYR A 114 -2.27 2.96 10.22
CA TYR A 114 -1.61 2.96 11.52
C TYR A 114 -0.15 3.43 11.40
N THR A 115 0.59 2.79 10.51
CA THR A 115 1.99 3.16 10.27
C THR A 115 2.11 4.57 9.65
N GLY A 116 1.15 4.99 8.82
CA GLY A 116 1.11 6.34 8.26
C GLY A 116 0.96 7.42 9.34
N TYR A 117 0.10 7.17 10.32
CA TYR A 117 -0.10 8.06 11.47
C TYR A 117 1.17 8.18 12.31
N ASP A 118 1.83 7.06 12.62
CA ASP A 118 3.10 7.06 13.38
C ASP A 118 4.16 7.93 12.68
N TYR A 119 4.30 7.77 11.36
CA TYR A 119 5.23 8.58 10.55
C TYR A 119 4.84 10.06 10.55
N PHE A 120 3.57 10.37 10.33
CA PHE A 120 3.07 11.74 10.26
C PHE A 120 3.27 12.46 11.60
N ARG A 121 2.96 11.80 12.72
CA ARG A 121 3.18 12.34 14.07
C ARG A 121 4.66 12.58 14.35
N ALA A 122 5.53 11.64 13.98
CA ALA A 122 6.98 11.80 14.15
C ALA A 122 7.53 12.98 13.32
N GLY A 123 7.02 13.17 12.10
CA GLY A 123 7.40 14.29 11.24
C GLY A 123 6.89 15.64 11.76
N LEU A 124 5.61 15.73 12.13
CA LEU A 124 5.03 16.96 12.68
C LEU A 124 5.73 17.45 13.95
N LYS A 125 6.14 16.53 14.83
CA LYS A 125 6.89 16.90 16.03
C LYS A 125 8.18 17.66 15.68
N HIS A 126 8.92 17.21 14.68
CA HIS A 126 10.16 17.87 14.27
C HIS A 126 9.91 19.22 13.59
N ILE A 127 8.84 19.35 12.80
CA ILE A 127 8.49 20.61 12.14
C ILE A 127 8.06 21.67 13.17
N MET A 128 7.44 21.25 14.28
CA MET A 128 6.94 22.17 15.32
C MET A 128 7.97 22.48 16.41
N ASP A 129 9.06 21.71 16.47
CA ASP A 129 10.22 21.96 17.35
C ASP A 129 11.30 22.84 16.66
N GLU A 130 11.13 23.22 15.38
CA GLU A 130 11.85 24.28 14.65
C GLU A 130 11.08 25.61 14.64
#